data_AF-A0A927PNY8-F1
#
_entry.id   AF-A0A927PNY8-F1
#
_cell.length_a   1.000
_cell.length_b   1.000
_cell.length_c   1.000
_cell.angle_alpha   90.00
_cell.angle_beta   90.00
_cell.angle_gamma   90.00
#
_symmetry.space_group_name_H-M   'P 1'
#
loop_
_entity.id
_entity.type
_entity.pdbx_description
1 polymer ?
#
loop_
_entity_poly.entity_id
_entity_poly.type
_entity_poly.pdbx_seq_one_letter_code
_entity_poly.pdbx_strand_id
1 'polypeptide(L)'
;MVGPTERHTVAIVLRDDDGAIVGGLWGLTGFRWLFVQYLAVPPAMKGQGRGRALMLAAEDEARRLGCIGLWLDTFSFQARGFYEKLGYDVIGQIDDFPPGEARFFLRKRID
;
A
#
# COMPACT_ATOMS: atom_id res chain seq x y z
N MET A 1 15.14 3.67 23.05
CA MET A 1 14.38 2.41 23.02
C MET A 1 13.58 2.42 21.73
N VAL A 2 13.84 1.49 20.80
CA VAL A 2 13.05 1.37 19.57
C VAL A 2 11.63 0.98 20.01
N GLY A 3 10.60 1.68 19.52
CA GLY A 3 9.20 1.48 19.97
C GLY A 3 8.68 0.05 19.74
N PRO A 4 7.39 -0.21 20.03
CA PRO A 4 6.82 -1.56 19.96
C PRO A 4 7.19 -2.28 18.65
N THR A 5 7.76 -3.48 18.79
CA THR A 5 8.21 -4.32 17.65
C THR A 5 7.16 -5.35 17.24
N GLU A 6 6.00 -5.36 17.91
CA GLU A 6 4.89 -6.25 17.56
C GLU A 6 4.49 -6.03 16.10
N ARG A 7 4.41 -7.14 15.36
CA ARG A 7 4.07 -7.16 13.95
C ARG A 7 2.65 -7.66 13.80
N HIS A 8 1.78 -6.85 13.23
CA HIS A 8 0.42 -7.22 12.89
C HIS A 8 0.27 -7.32 11.38
N THR A 9 -0.31 -8.42 10.93
CA THR A 9 -0.77 -8.52 9.54
C THR A 9 -2.03 -7.68 9.37
N VAL A 10 -2.06 -6.85 8.33
CA VAL A 10 -3.23 -6.09 7.90
C VAL A 10 -3.73 -6.69 6.60
N ALA A 11 -4.98 -7.13 6.57
CA ALA A 11 -5.63 -7.63 5.37
C ALA A 11 -6.99 -6.93 5.19
N ILE A 12 -7.17 -6.24 4.06
CA ILE A 12 -8.41 -5.55 3.71
C ILE A 12 -8.92 -6.17 2.41
N VAL A 13 -10.11 -6.76 2.46
CA VAL A 13 -10.67 -7.48 1.31
C VAL A 13 -11.57 -6.59 0.48
N LEU A 14 -11.43 -6.69 -0.84
CA LEU A 14 -12.38 -6.13 -1.80
C LEU A 14 -13.38 -7.24 -2.17
N ARG A 15 -14.67 -6.97 -2.00
CA ARG A 15 -15.75 -7.87 -2.42
C ARG A 15 -16.53 -7.29 -3.60
N ASP A 16 -17.02 -8.18 -4.45
CA ASP A 16 -18.01 -7.85 -5.47
C ASP A 16 -19.44 -7.83 -4.90
N ASP A 17 -20.42 -7.59 -5.76
CA ASP A 17 -21.83 -7.44 -5.38
C ASP A 17 -22.44 -8.78 -4.89
N ASP A 18 -21.87 -9.92 -5.31
CA ASP A 18 -22.23 -11.26 -4.85
C ASP A 18 -21.52 -11.65 -3.53
N GLY A 19 -20.67 -10.76 -3.01
CA GLY A 19 -19.92 -10.94 -1.76
C GLY A 19 -18.64 -11.76 -1.88
N ALA A 20 -18.24 -12.18 -3.09
CA ALA A 20 -17.01 -12.93 -3.31
C ALA A 20 -15.77 -12.03 -3.13
N ILE A 21 -14.67 -12.58 -2.61
CA ILE A 21 -13.41 -11.84 -2.47
C ILE A 21 -12.72 -11.81 -3.83
N VAL A 22 -12.59 -10.61 -4.40
CA VAL A 22 -12.04 -10.41 -5.75
C VAL A 22 -10.70 -9.66 -5.76
N GLY A 23 -10.28 -9.15 -4.61
CA GLY A 23 -9.02 -8.44 -4.47
C GLY A 23 -8.83 -7.94 -3.05
N GLY A 24 -7.92 -6.98 -2.88
CA GLY A 24 -7.68 -6.41 -1.57
C GLY A 24 -6.28 -5.82 -1.40
N LEU A 25 -5.96 -5.56 -0.14
CA LEU A 25 -4.66 -5.10 0.33
C LEU A 25 -4.16 -6.06 1.41
N TRP A 26 -2.88 -6.38 1.35
CA TRP A 26 -2.18 -7.12 2.39
C TRP A 26 -0.90 -6.38 2.78
N GLY A 27 -0.63 -6.29 4.08
CA GLY A 27 0.55 -5.63 4.61
C GLY A 27 0.91 -6.08 6.01
N LEU A 28 2.02 -5.54 6.51
CA LEU A 28 2.59 -5.89 7.81
C LEU A 28 2.99 -4.62 8.55
N THR A 29 2.59 -4.50 9.82
CA THR A 29 3.09 -3.43 10.69
C THR A 29 4.43 -3.79 11.33
N GLY A 30 5.23 -2.77 11.63
CA GLY A 30 6.45 -2.88 12.40
C GLY A 30 7.08 -1.52 12.61
N PHE A 31 7.68 -1.28 13.78
CA PHE A 31 8.32 0.00 14.12
C PHE A 31 7.40 1.22 13.93
N ARG A 32 6.09 1.05 14.15
CA ARG A 32 5.04 2.06 13.89
C ARG A 32 4.90 2.45 12.41
N TRP A 33 5.28 1.59 11.48
CA TRP A 33 4.99 1.76 10.06
C TRP A 33 4.22 0.56 9.53
N LEU A 34 3.32 0.77 8.58
CA LEU A 34 2.69 -0.30 7.80
C LEU A 34 3.37 -0.41 6.43
N PHE A 35 3.96 -1.56 6.15
CA PHE A 35 4.42 -1.92 4.82
C PHE A 35 3.25 -2.52 4.03
N VAL A 36 2.84 -1.86 2.95
CA VAL A 36 1.85 -2.40 2.01
C VAL A 36 2.60 -3.26 0.99
N GLN A 37 2.52 -4.59 1.16
CA GLN A 37 3.23 -5.53 0.30
C GLN A 37 2.42 -5.89 -0.95
N TYR A 38 1.09 -5.98 -0.85
CA TYR A 38 0.23 -6.29 -1.98
C TYR A 38 -1.00 -5.38 -2.03
N LEU A 39 -1.33 -4.92 -3.23
CA LEU A 39 -2.59 -4.25 -3.55
C LEU A 39 -3.09 -4.80 -4.89
N ALA A 40 -4.29 -5.38 -4.89
CA ALA A 40 -4.90 -5.98 -6.07
C ALA A 40 -6.34 -5.50 -6.26
N VAL A 41 -6.62 -4.98 -7.45
CA VAL A 41 -7.96 -4.63 -7.92
C VAL A 41 -8.16 -5.30 -9.28
N PRO A 42 -9.24 -6.08 -9.48
CA PRO A 42 -9.55 -6.70 -10.77
C PRO A 42 -9.56 -5.68 -11.91
N PRO A 43 -9.06 -6.04 -13.11
CA PRO A 43 -9.08 -5.14 -14.27
C PRO A 43 -10.45 -4.51 -14.54
N ALA A 44 -11.53 -5.31 -14.43
CA ALA A 44 -12.92 -4.85 -14.61
C ALA A 44 -13.38 -3.80 -13.59
N MET A 45 -12.68 -3.66 -12.46
CA MET A 45 -12.99 -2.72 -11.38
C MET A 45 -11.98 -1.57 -11.28
N LYS A 46 -11.01 -1.48 -12.19
CA LYS A 46 -10.05 -0.37 -12.24
C LYS A 46 -10.74 0.92 -12.68
N GLY A 47 -10.18 2.06 -12.30
CA GLY A 47 -10.73 3.39 -12.63
C GLY A 47 -11.93 3.81 -11.79
N GLN A 48 -12.46 2.94 -10.91
CA GLN A 48 -13.66 3.20 -10.09
C GLN A 48 -13.32 3.60 -8.63
N GLY A 49 -12.10 4.07 -8.38
CA GLY A 49 -11.69 4.49 -7.03
C GLY A 49 -11.44 3.36 -6.01
N ARG A 50 -11.63 2.08 -6.37
CA ARG A 50 -11.45 0.94 -5.44
C ARG A 50 -10.04 0.85 -4.84
N GLY A 51 -9.01 1.09 -5.64
CA GLY A 51 -7.62 1.12 -5.14
C GLY A 51 -7.40 2.24 -4.10
N ARG A 52 -7.96 3.43 -4.34
CA ARG A 52 -7.93 4.55 -3.38
C ARG A 52 -8.64 4.18 -2.08
N ALA A 53 -9.82 3.55 -2.18
CA ALA A 53 -10.57 3.11 -1.00
C ALA A 53 -9.77 2.11 -0.16
N LEU A 54 -9.12 1.13 -0.80
CA LEU A 54 -8.25 0.16 -0.11
C LEU A 54 -7.08 0.84 0.62
N MET A 55 -6.41 1.80 -0.02
CA MET A 55 -5.31 2.53 0.60
C MET A 55 -5.76 3.41 1.77
N LEU A 56 -6.91 4.09 1.65
CA LEU A 56 -7.47 4.88 2.76
C LEU A 56 -7.84 3.99 3.95
N ALA A 57 -8.47 2.85 3.71
CA ALA A 57 -8.76 1.88 4.77
C ALA A 57 -7.48 1.36 5.43
N ALA A 58 -6.39 1.19 4.68
CA ALA A 58 -5.09 0.83 5.24
C ALA A 58 -4.47 1.96 6.08
N GLU A 59 -4.63 3.23 5.68
CA GLU A 59 -4.21 4.37 6.48
C GLU A 59 -4.98 4.43 7.81
N ASP A 60 -6.29 4.23 7.79
CA ASP A 60 -7.12 4.24 9.00
C ASP A 60 -6.77 3.09 9.95
N GLU A 61 -6.56 1.89 9.42
CA GLU A 61 -6.12 0.74 10.22
C GLU A 61 -4.70 0.96 10.79
N ALA A 62 -3.80 1.56 10.01
CA ALA A 62 -2.47 1.93 10.48
C ALA A 62 -2.56 2.94 11.65
N ARG A 63 -3.41 3.97 11.55
CA ARG A 63 -3.66 4.91 12.67
C ARG A 63 -4.19 4.18 13.91
N ARG A 64 -5.16 3.27 13.73
CA ARG A 64 -5.73 2.46 14.82
C ARG A 64 -4.67 1.61 15.53
N LEU A 65 -3.69 1.11 14.78
CA LEU A 65 -2.55 0.34 15.29
C LEU A 65 -1.38 1.22 15.78
N GLY A 66 -1.55 2.54 15.86
CA GLY A 66 -0.54 3.47 16.36
C GLY A 66 0.65 3.71 15.42
N CYS A 67 0.50 3.36 14.13
CA CYS A 67 1.48 3.67 13.11
C CYS A 67 1.51 5.16 12.78
N ILE A 68 2.69 5.66 12.44
CA ILE A 68 2.95 7.06 12.03
C ILE A 68 3.04 7.21 10.51
N GLY A 69 3.07 6.11 9.77
CA GLY A 69 3.27 6.13 8.34
C GLY A 69 3.07 4.79 7.66
N LEU A 70 2.96 4.86 6.34
CA LEU A 70 2.93 3.71 5.45
C LEU A 70 4.09 3.82 4.48
N TRP A 71 4.60 2.68 4.04
CA TRP A 71 5.51 2.62 2.91
C TRP A 71 5.20 1.41 2.03
N LEU A 72 5.64 1.48 0.78
CA LEU A 72 5.46 0.43 -0.22
C LEU A 72 6.54 0.54 -1.28
N ASP A 73 6.60 -0.47 -2.13
CA ASP A 73 7.37 -0.40 -3.37
C ASP A 73 6.50 -0.75 -4.58
N THR A 74 6.85 -0.21 -5.75
CA THR A 74 6.15 -0.47 -7.01
C THR A 74 7.11 -0.29 -8.18
N PHE A 75 6.85 -0.99 -9.28
CA PHE A 75 7.67 -0.86 -10.49
C PHE A 75 7.24 0.34 -11.36
N SER A 76 8.12 0.80 -12.26
CA SER A 76 7.85 1.84 -13.28
C SER A 76 6.67 1.50 -14.19
N PHE A 77 6.55 0.23 -14.61
CA PHE A 77 5.40 -0.26 -15.38
C PHE A 77 4.12 -0.43 -14.54
N GLN A 78 4.21 -0.20 -13.23
CA GLN A 78 3.08 -0.23 -12.30
C GLN A 78 2.68 1.19 -11.86
N ALA A 79 1.88 1.25 -10.79
CA ALA A 79 1.04 2.37 -10.46
C ALA A 79 1.77 3.45 -9.64
N ARG A 80 3.01 3.86 -10.00
CA ARG A 80 3.74 4.93 -9.28
C ARG A 80 2.89 6.20 -9.15
N GLY A 81 2.38 6.71 -10.26
CA GLY A 81 1.56 7.92 -10.29
C GLY A 81 0.21 7.78 -9.57
N PHE A 82 -0.26 6.56 -9.28
CA PHE A 82 -1.43 6.34 -8.43
C PHE A 82 -1.10 6.64 -6.97
N TYR A 83 0.04 6.16 -6.45
CA TYR A 83 0.45 6.42 -5.07
C TYR A 83 0.86 7.87 -4.84
N GLU A 84 1.55 8.50 -5.79
CA GLU A 84 1.90 9.94 -5.72
C GLU A 84 0.64 10.81 -5.59
N LYS A 85 -0.43 10.50 -6.35
CA LYS A 85 -1.74 11.18 -6.22
C LYS A 85 -2.44 10.96 -4.87
N LEU A 86 -2.05 9.94 -4.11
CA LEU A 86 -2.54 9.70 -2.75
C LEU A 86 -1.68 10.42 -1.69
N GLY A 87 -0.66 11.17 -2.10
CA GLY A 87 0.24 11.91 -1.21
C GLY A 87 1.41 11.07 -0.70
N TYR A 88 1.81 10.02 -1.42
CA TYR A 88 3.04 9.31 -1.14
C TYR A 88 4.22 9.98 -1.85
N ASP A 89 5.32 10.14 -1.13
CA ASP A 89 6.59 10.65 -1.65
C ASP A 89 7.49 9.49 -2.06
N VAL A 90 8.17 9.62 -3.21
CA VAL A 90 9.27 8.72 -3.59
C VAL A 90 10.47 8.99 -2.69
N ILE A 91 10.98 7.95 -2.04
CA ILE A 91 12.12 8.02 -1.11
C ILE A 91 13.36 7.27 -1.60
N GLY A 92 13.22 6.51 -2.68
CA GLY A 92 14.32 5.79 -3.29
C GLY A 92 13.87 5.04 -4.52
N GLN A 93 14.84 4.64 -5.34
CA GLN A 93 14.62 3.76 -6.47
C GLN A 93 15.80 2.82 -6.65
N ILE A 94 15.54 1.70 -7.31
CA ILE A 94 16.58 0.84 -7.89
C ILE A 94 16.32 0.85 -9.39
N ASP A 95 17.28 1.40 -10.13
CA ASP A 95 17.26 1.41 -11.59
C ASP A 95 17.61 0.01 -12.13
N ASP A 96 17.12 -0.29 -13.34
CA ASP A 96 17.35 -1.55 -14.05
C ASP A 96 16.87 -2.80 -13.25
N PHE A 97 15.73 -2.67 -12.56
CA PHE A 97 15.11 -3.72 -11.76
C PHE A 97 13.60 -3.86 -12.06
N PRO A 98 13.17 -4.87 -12.84
CA PRO A 98 14.01 -5.74 -13.69
C PRO A 98 14.69 -4.93 -14.82
N PRO A 99 15.61 -5.54 -15.60
CA PRO A 99 16.29 -4.83 -16.68
C PRO A 99 15.34 -4.06 -17.61
N GLY A 100 15.64 -2.78 -17.85
CA GLY A 100 14.81 -1.85 -18.60
C GLY A 100 13.70 -1.14 -17.81
N GLU A 101 13.50 -1.50 -16.54
CA GLU A 101 12.49 -0.93 -15.64
C GLU A 101 13.13 -0.44 -14.32
N ALA A 102 12.38 0.26 -13.49
CA ALA A 102 12.83 0.72 -12.17
C ALA A 102 11.86 0.28 -11.07
N ARG A 103 12.39 0.04 -9.87
CA ARG A 103 11.59 -0.20 -8.67
C ARG A 103 11.66 1.02 -7.76
N PHE A 104 10.52 1.63 -7.48
CA PHE A 104 10.39 2.79 -6.62
C PHE A 104 9.95 2.38 -5.22
N PHE A 105 10.49 3.06 -4.21
CA PHE A 105 10.06 2.96 -2.82
C PHE A 105 9.38 4.27 -2.45
N LEU A 106 8.19 4.18 -1.87
CA LEU A 106 7.36 5.33 -1.55
C LEU A 106 6.92 5.27 -0.09
N ARG A 107 6.76 6.44 0.54
CA ARG A 107 6.22 6.55 1.90
C ARG A 107 5.18 7.65 2.01
N LYS A 108 4.34 7.57 3.03
CA LYS A 108 3.45 8.64 3.47
C LYS A 108 3.37 8.64 4.98
N ARG A 109 3.48 9.83 5.60
CA ARG A 109 3.16 10.01 7.03
C ARG A 109 1.67 10.24 7.22
N ILE A 110 1.14 9.78 8.36
CA ILE A 110 -0.30 9.81 8.68
C ILE A 110 -0.61 10.31 10.10
N ASP A 111 0.41 10.81 10.79
CA ASP A 111 0.35 11.38 12.14
C ASP A 111 0.18 12.90 12.16
#